data_AF-A0AA43UF21-F1
#
_entry.id   AF-A0AA43UF21-F1
#
_cell.length_a   1.000
_cell.length_b   1.000
_cell.length_c   1.000
_cell.angle_alpha   90.00
_cell.angle_beta   90.00
_cell.angle_gamma   90.00
#
_symmetry.space_group_name_H-M   'P 1'
#
loop_
_entity.id
_entity.type
_entity.pdbx_description
1 polymer ?
#
loop_
_entity_poly.entity_id
_entity_poly.type
_entity_poly.pdbx_seq_one_letter_code
_entity_poly.pdbx_strand_id
1 'polypeptide(L)' 'MKSIYCKCGSIIRVDSAQVNVKLSLGKELECPKCRNARISKDIDEIEMHFNGIEAEECDTF' A
#
# COMPACT_ATOMS: atom_id res chain seq x y z
N MET A 1 0.30 -10.13 -19.44
CA MET A 1 -0.62 -9.33 -18.61
C MET A 1 -1.65 -10.25 -17.94
N LYS A 2 -1.82 -10.12 -16.63
CA LYS A 2 -2.83 -10.80 -15.81
C LYS A 2 -3.79 -9.77 -15.22
N SER A 3 -5.05 -10.14 -15.11
CA SER A 3 -6.02 -9.39 -14.31
C SER A 3 -5.93 -9.86 -12.87
N ILE A 4 -5.88 -8.92 -11.92
CA ILE A 4 -5.93 -9.21 -10.50
C ILE A 4 -7.11 -8.48 -9.86
N TYR A 5 -7.70 -9.10 -8.85
CA TYR A 5 -8.80 -8.55 -8.10
C TYR A 5 -8.27 -7.96 -6.80
N CYS A 6 -8.42 -6.65 -6.63
CA CYS A 6 -8.04 -5.97 -5.39
C CYS A 6 -9.18 -6.07 -4.37
N LYS A 7 -8.86 -6.08 -3.07
CA LYS A 7 -9.84 -6.07 -1.97
C LYS A 7 -10.82 -4.89 -2.00
N CYS A 8 -10.47 -3.78 -2.66
CA CYS A 8 -11.38 -2.64 -2.87
C CYS A 8 -12.40 -2.85 -4.00
N GLY A 9 -12.45 -4.03 -4.64
CA GLY A 9 -13.36 -4.35 -5.73
C GLY A 9 -12.86 -3.94 -7.13
N SER A 10 -11.68 -3.32 -7.24
CA SER A 10 -11.12 -2.92 -8.53
C SER A 10 -10.39 -4.08 -9.22
N ILE A 11 -10.62 -4.23 -10.52
CA ILE A 11 -9.86 -5.13 -11.39
C ILE A 11 -8.78 -4.32 -12.09
N ILE A 12 -7.52 -4.72 -11.95
CA ILE A 12 -6.41 -4.08 -12.63
C ILE A 12 -5.63 -5.07 -13.48
N ARG A 13 -5.03 -4.57 -14.57
CA ARG A 13 -4.13 -5.35 -15.41
C ARG A 13 -2.69 -5.09 -14.99
N VAL A 14 -1.97 -6.15 -14.67
CA VAL A 14 -0.58 -6.11 -14.24
C VAL A 14 0.24 -7.08 -15.06
N ASP A 15 1.54 -6.83 -15.14
CA ASP A 15 2.43 -7.73 -15.82
C ASP A 15 2.59 -9.05 -15.04
N SER A 16 2.62 -10.17 -15.77
CA SER A 16 2.65 -11.50 -15.17
C SER A 16 3.97 -11.76 -14.43
N ALA A 17 5.09 -11.20 -14.90
CA ALA A 17 6.37 -11.32 -14.21
C ALA A 17 6.36 -10.53 -12.90
N GLN A 18 5.79 -9.32 -12.90
CA GLN A 18 5.63 -8.53 -11.68
C GLN A 18 4.74 -9.23 -10.64
N VAL A 19 3.66 -9.87 -11.09
CA VAL A 19 2.79 -10.66 -10.19
C VAL A 19 3.56 -11.82 -9.57
N ASN A 20 4.29 -12.59 -10.38
CA ASN A 20 5.05 -13.74 -9.89
C ASN A 20 6.12 -13.32 -8.86
N VAL A 21 6.84 -12.23 -9.11
CA VAL A 21 7.84 -11.70 -8.17
C VAL A 21 7.19 -11.26 -6.85
N LYS A 22 6.03 -10.59 -6.90
CA LYS A 22 5.32 -10.18 -5.68
C LYS A 22 4.85 -11.40 -4.88
N LEU A 23 4.29 -12.40 -5.54
CA LEU A 23 3.85 -13.64 -4.90
C LEU A 23 5.02 -14.43 -4.31
N SER A 24 6.16 -14.52 -5.00
CA SER A 24 7.35 -15.21 -4.47
C SER A 24 7.94 -14.52 -3.25
N LEU A 25 7.73 -13.21 -3.11
CA LEU A 25 8.12 -12.43 -1.94
C LEU A 25 7.05 -12.43 -0.82
N GLY A 26 5.96 -13.18 -0.99
CA GLY A 26 4.85 -13.20 -0.03
C GLY A 26 4.06 -11.90 0.06
N LYS A 27 4.17 -11.02 -0.96
CA LYS A 27 3.48 -9.72 -0.98
C LYS A 27 2.07 -9.84 -1.55
N GLU A 28 1.15 -9.10 -0.95
CA GLU A 28 -0.21 -8.99 -1.47
C GLU A 28 -0.28 -8.25 -2.82
N LEU A 29 -1.26 -8.65 -3.64
CA LEU A 29 -1.54 -8.04 -4.93
C LEU A 29 -2.66 -7.00 -4.79
N GLU A 30 -2.26 -5.73 -4.73
CA GLU A 30 -3.17 -4.59 -4.53
C GLU A 30 -3.22 -3.68 -5.77
N CYS A 31 -4.34 -2.98 -5.97
CA CYS A 31 -4.41 -1.89 -6.94
C CYS A 31 -3.49 -0.72 -6.54
N PRO A 32 -3.05 0.14 -7.47
CA PRO A 32 -2.20 1.29 -7.15
C PRO A 32 -2.78 2.15 -6.03
N LYS A 33 -4.10 2.34 -6.00
CA LYS A 33 -4.78 3.13 -4.96
C LYS A 33 -4.63 2.51 -3.56
N CYS A 34 -4.98 1.24 -3.39
CA CYS A 34 -4.86 0.55 -2.10
C CYS A 34 -3.40 0.41 -1.67
N ARG A 35 -2.53 0.05 -2.62
CA ARG A 35 -1.09 -0.05 -2.35
C ARG A 35 -0.54 1.28 -1.85
N ASN A 36 -0.87 2.39 -2.54
CA ASN A 36 -0.38 3.70 -2.16
C ASN A 36 -0.98 4.16 -0.82
N ALA A 37 -2.27 3.93 -0.58
CA ALA A 37 -2.90 4.25 0.71
C ALA A 37 -2.24 3.51 1.88
N ARG A 38 -1.93 2.21 1.72
CA ARG A 38 -1.18 1.45 2.73
C ARG A 38 0.23 1.99 2.91
N ILE A 39 0.97 2.24 1.82
CA ILE A 39 2.34 2.79 1.91
C ILE A 39 2.33 4.16 2.60
N SER A 40 1.38 5.04 2.29
CA SER A 40 1.24 6.34 2.97
C SER A 40 1.02 6.14 4.46
N LYS A 41 0.07 5.28 4.85
CA LYS A 41 -0.15 4.97 6.27
C LYS A 41 1.09 4.41 6.97
N ASP A 42 1.80 3.48 6.31
CA ASP A 42 3.04 2.91 6.84
C ASP A 42 4.11 4.00 7.03
N ILE A 43 4.20 4.98 6.12
CA ILE A 43 5.10 6.13 6.23
C ILE A 43 4.67 7.03 7.39
N ASP A 44 3.39 7.39 7.48
CA ASP A 44 2.86 8.25 8.54
C ASP A 44 3.14 7.63 9.93
N GLU A 45 2.93 6.32 10.09
CA GLU A 45 3.24 5.59 11.33
C GLU A 45 4.74 5.66 11.67
N ILE A 46 5.61 5.45 10.68
CA ILE A 46 7.07 5.57 10.85
C ILE A 46 7.43 7.01 11.25
N GLU A 47 6.89 8.01 10.56
CA GLU A 47 7.18 9.42 10.83
C GLU A 47 6.72 9.82 12.23
N MET A 48 5.55 9.39 12.69
CA MET A 48 5.09 9.59 14.07
C MET A 48 6.09 9.01 15.08
N HIS A 49 6.60 7.79 14.83
CA HIS A 49 7.57 7.15 15.72
C HIS A 49 8.92 7.87 15.80
N PHE A 50 9.39 8.50 14.71
CA PHE A 50 10.73 9.09 14.65
C PHE A 50 10.76 10.62 14.82
N ASN A 51 9.69 11.33 14.49
CA ASN A 51 9.63 12.80 14.60
C ASN A 51 9.20 13.27 16.01
N GLY A 52 8.83 12.35 16.92
CA GLY A 52 8.39 12.72 18.27
C GLY A 52 7.06 13.49 18.29
N ILE A 53 6.32 13.46 17.18
CA ILE A 53 4.99 14.07 17.04
C ILE A 53 4.01 13.07 17.63
N GLU A 54 3.53 13.33 18.85
CA GLU A 54 2.44 12.55 19.43
C GLU A 54 1.18 12.73 18.56
N ALA A 55 0.34 11.69 18.47
CA ALA A 55 -0.81 11.62 17.57
C ALA A 55 -1.81 12.80 17.68
N GLU A 56 -1.69 13.62 18.72
CA GLU A 56 -2.53 14.79 19.00
C GLU A 56 -2.25 16.00 18.09
N GLU A 57 -1.10 16.07 17.41
CA GLU A 57 -0.76 17.22 16.54
C GLU A 57 -1.17 17.05 15.06
N CYS A 58 -1.68 15.88 14.65
CA CYS A 58 -2.01 15.58 13.25
C CYS A 58 -3.39 16.11 12.81
N ASP A 59 -4.27 16.50 13.75
CA ASP A 59 -5.63 16.98 13.45
C ASP A 59 -5.73 18.50 13.25
N THR A 60 -4.60 19.22 13.23
CA THR A 60 -4.59 20.67 12.98
C THR A 60 -3.91 21.01 11.66
N PHE A 61 -4.63 20.91 10.55
CA PHE A 61 -4.52 21.85 9.42
C PHE A 61 -5.73 21.80 8.47
#